data_AF-A0A0G4L574-F1
#
_entry.id   AF-A0A0G4L574-F1
#
_cell.length_a   1.000
_cell.length_b   1.000
_cell.length_c   1.000
_cell.angle_alpha   90.00
_cell.angle_beta   90.00
_cell.angle_gamma   90.00
#
_symmetry.space_group_name_H-M   'P 1'
#
loop_
_entity.id
_entity.type
_entity.pdbx_description
1 polymer ?
#
loop_
_entity_poly.entity_id
_entity_poly.type
_entity_poly.pdbx_seq_one_letter_code
_entity_poly.pdbx_strand_id
1 'polypeptide(L)'
;MSPAVNYNNVLIHQRADPQIVRHTDGWYYFTASVPEYDRVILRRSETIQGLADAEEVAVWTRADSNAGVGYVWAPELHYIDDK
;
A
#
# COMPACT_ATOMS: atom_id res chain seq x y z
N MET A 1 -6.02 -11.91 -28.75
CA MET A 1 -4.97 -11.72 -27.73
C MET A 1 -5.10 -10.31 -27.21
N SER A 2 -5.16 -10.12 -25.88
CA SER A 2 -5.10 -8.76 -25.32
C SER A 2 -3.74 -8.14 -25.67
N PRO A 3 -3.70 -6.85 -26.04
CA PRO A 3 -2.44 -6.18 -26.35
C PRO A 3 -1.49 -6.22 -25.15
N ALA A 4 -0.19 -6.12 -25.41
CA ALA A 4 0.81 -5.97 -24.35
C ALA A 4 0.46 -4.74 -23.50
N VAL A 5 0.32 -4.94 -22.18
CA VAL A 5 0.09 -3.85 -21.24
C VAL A 5 1.44 -3.24 -20.90
N ASN A 6 1.61 -1.95 -21.21
CA ASN A 6 2.81 -1.21 -20.84
C ASN A 6 2.65 -0.62 -19.44
N TYR A 7 3.66 -0.82 -18.59
CA TYR A 7 3.77 -0.17 -17.29
C TYR A 7 4.96 0.79 -17.28
N ASN A 8 4.71 2.01 -16.83
CA ASN A 8 5.76 2.96 -16.50
C ASN A 8 6.27 2.66 -15.09
N ASN A 9 7.58 2.52 -14.96
CA ASN A 9 8.29 2.41 -13.69
C ASN A 9 9.16 3.66 -13.50
N VAL A 10 9.47 4.09 -12.27
CA VAL A 10 9.07 3.55 -10.96
C VAL A 10 7.60 3.88 -10.65
N LEU A 11 6.84 2.94 -10.08
CA LEU A 11 5.41 3.15 -9.83
C LEU A 11 5.14 4.17 -8.71
N ILE A 12 5.72 3.96 -7.53
CA ILE A 12 5.58 4.87 -6.38
C ILE A 12 6.94 5.06 -5.74
N HIS A 13 7.43 6.29 -5.75
CA HIS A 13 8.71 6.64 -5.14
C HIS A 13 8.65 6.55 -3.60
N GLN A 14 9.80 6.26 -2.98
CA GLN A 14 9.96 6.23 -1.52
C GLN A 14 9.00 5.26 -0.81
N ARG A 15 8.70 4.12 -1.44
CA ARG A 15 7.94 3.03 -0.84
C ARG A 15 8.76 1.75 -0.97
N ALA A 16 9.10 1.15 0.17
CA ALA A 16 9.79 -0.14 0.23
C ALA A 16 8.79 -1.24 0.61
N ASP A 17 9.14 -2.50 0.33
CA ASP A 17 8.30 -3.66 0.63
C ASP A 17 6.86 -3.53 0.10
N PRO A 18 6.68 -3.22 -1.20
CA PRO A 18 5.35 -2.94 -1.74
C PRO A 18 4.49 -4.21 -1.79
N GLN A 19 3.29 -4.13 -1.21
CA GLN A 19 2.24 -5.14 -1.38
C GLN A 19 1.04 -4.52 -2.09
N ILE A 20 0.60 -5.18 -3.17
CA ILE A 20 -0.61 -4.82 -3.91
C ILE A 20 -1.54 -6.02 -3.93
N VAL A 21 -2.79 -5.81 -3.51
CA VAL A 21 -3.87 -6.79 -3.63
C VAL A 21 -4.96 -6.26 -4.55
N ARG A 22 -5.41 -7.07 -5.50
CA ARG A 22 -6.61 -6.78 -6.28
C ARG A 22 -7.80 -7.38 -5.56
N HIS A 23 -8.72 -6.53 -5.12
CA HIS A 23 -9.91 -6.97 -4.41
C HIS A 23 -11.10 -7.22 -5.38
N THR A 24 -12.15 -7.86 -4.88
CA THR A 24 -13.34 -8.24 -5.66
C THR A 24 -14.25 -7.06 -5.98
N ASP A 25 -14.06 -5.92 -5.31
CA ASP A 25 -14.74 -4.65 -5.56
C ASP A 25 -14.24 -3.92 -6.83
N GLY A 26 -13.24 -4.47 -7.52
CA GLY A 26 -12.66 -3.89 -8.73
C GLY A 26 -11.46 -2.97 -8.49
N TRP A 27 -11.03 -2.77 -7.24
CA TRP A 27 -9.91 -1.91 -6.89
C TRP A 27 -8.63 -2.69 -6.60
N TYR A 28 -7.50 -2.06 -6.88
CA TYR A 28 -6.20 -2.43 -6.32
C TYR A 28 -6.00 -1.64 -5.04
N TYR A 29 -5.58 -2.31 -3.99
CA TYR A 29 -5.14 -1.71 -2.72
C TYR A 29 -3.64 -1.89 -2.58
N PHE A 30 -2.96 -0.82 -2.22
CA PHE A 30 -1.51 -0.77 -2.06
C PHE A 30 -1.14 -0.38 -0.64
N THR A 31 -0.18 -1.09 -0.07
CA THR A 31 0.53 -0.70 1.15
C THR A 31 2.03 -0.95 0.98
N ALA A 32 2.83 -0.34 1.86
CA ALA A 32 4.28 -0.42 1.83
C ALA A 32 4.88 0.13 3.12
N SER A 33 6.16 -0.16 3.35
CA SER A 33 6.99 0.57 4.30
C SER A 33 7.17 2.02 3.84
N VAL A 34 6.83 2.97 4.70
CA VAL A 34 7.17 4.39 4.54
C VAL A 34 8.57 4.67 5.09
N PRO A 35 9.30 5.69 4.58
CA PRO A 35 10.67 5.98 5.03
C PRO A 35 10.79 6.29 6.53
N GLU A 36 9.73 6.85 7.12
CA GLU A 36 9.69 7.20 8.54
C GLU A 36 9.46 5.98 9.47
N TYR A 37 9.04 4.84 8.90
CA TYR A 37 8.74 3.59 9.62
C TYR A 37 7.82 3.77 10.83
N ASP A 38 6.79 4.61 10.72
CA ASP A 38 5.94 5.05 11.83
C ASP A 38 4.43 4.78 11.66
N ARG A 39 3.99 4.36 10.48
CA ARG A 39 2.57 4.19 10.17
C ARG A 39 2.33 3.15 9.08
N VAL A 40 1.09 2.66 9.00
CA VAL A 40 0.58 1.86 7.89
C VAL A 40 -0.25 2.77 6.99
N ILE A 41 0.10 2.80 5.70
CA ILE A 41 -0.60 3.58 4.67
C ILE A 41 -1.42 2.68 3.76
N LEU A 42 -2.49 3.21 3.20
CA LEU A 42 -3.20 2.62 2.08
C LEU A 42 -3.38 3.63 0.95
N ARG A 43 -3.23 3.15 -0.29
CA ARG A 43 -3.75 3.79 -1.49
C ARG A 43 -4.67 2.81 -2.21
N ARG A 44 -5.63 3.32 -2.98
CA ARG A 44 -6.39 2.48 -3.90
C ARG A 44 -6.62 3.13 -5.26
N SER A 45 -6.65 2.31 -6.30
CA SER A 45 -7.00 2.72 -7.66
C SER A 45 -7.61 1.57 -8.45
N GLU A 46 -8.46 1.85 -9.44
CA GLU A 46 -9.01 0.82 -10.34
C GLU A 46 -7.94 0.21 -11.27
N THR A 47 -6.77 0.85 -11.40
CA THR A 47 -5.64 0.36 -12.20
C THR A 47 -4.34 0.41 -11.41
N ILE A 48 -3.38 -0.45 -11.75
CA ILE A 48 -2.04 -0.43 -11.12
C ILE A 48 -1.37 0.93 -11.31
N GLN A 49 -1.44 1.51 -12.52
CA GLN A 49 -0.80 2.80 -12.83
C GLN A 49 -1.43 3.96 -12.06
N GLY A 50 -2.75 3.93 -11.83
CA GLY A 50 -3.42 4.96 -11.03
C GLY A 50 -3.01 4.99 -9.56
N LEU A 51 -2.31 3.96 -9.03
CA LEU A 51 -1.76 3.99 -7.68
C LEU A 51 -0.64 5.03 -7.50
N ALA A 52 0.01 5.45 -8.60
CA ALA A 52 1.04 6.49 -8.57
C ALA A 52 0.48 7.82 -8.03
N ASP A 53 -0.75 8.17 -8.45
CA ASP A 53 -1.42 9.44 -8.14
C ASP A 53 -2.54 9.31 -7.09
N ALA A 54 -2.88 8.10 -6.68
CA ALA A 54 -3.92 7.85 -5.69
C ALA A 54 -3.58 8.48 -4.32
N GLU A 55 -4.60 9.03 -3.67
CA GLU A 55 -4.50 9.56 -2.31
C GLU A 55 -3.97 8.49 -1.35
N GLU A 56 -3.03 8.89 -0.49
CA GLU A 56 -2.47 8.06 0.55
C GLU A 56 -3.10 8.40 1.91
N VAL A 57 -3.68 7.38 2.54
CA VAL A 57 -4.32 7.50 3.86
C VAL A 57 -3.54 6.68 4.87
N ALA A 58 -3.21 7.29 6.02
CA ALA A 58 -2.69 6.55 7.17
C ALA A 58 -3.85 5.88 7.91
N VAL A 59 -3.88 4.54 7.93
CA VAL A 59 -4.95 3.76 8.59
C VAL A 59 -4.58 3.35 10.02
N TRP A 60 -3.30 3.41 10.34
CA TRP A 60 -2.79 3.21 11.68
C TRP A 60 -1.46 3.94 11.84
N THR A 61 -1.25 4.60 12.98
CA THR A 61 0.00 5.28 13.32
C THR A 61 0.49 4.76 14.65
N ARG A 62 1.80 4.55 14.79
CA ARG A 62 2.39 4.12 16.05
C ARG A 62 2.10 5.15 17.16
N ALA A 63 1.90 4.67 18.39
CA ALA A 63 1.75 5.56 19.53
C ALA A 63 3.09 6.19 19.93
N ASP A 64 3.04 7.44 20.38
CA ASP A 64 4.17 8.15 21.00
C ASP A 64 4.41 7.62 22.42
N SER A 65 4.85 6.38 22.58
CA SER A 65 5.16 5.82 23.91
C SER A 65 6.56 5.21 23.95
N ASN A 66 7.25 5.44 25.06
CA ASN A 66 8.64 5.04 25.28
C ASN A 66 8.83 3.52 25.52
N ALA A 67 7.77 2.70 25.45
CA ALA A 67 7.88 1.26 25.66
C ALA A 67 7.11 0.48 24.58
N GLY A 68 7.82 -0.33 23.80
CA GLY A 68 7.23 -1.43 23.00
C GLY A 68 6.75 -1.10 21.59
N VAL A 69 6.85 0.13 21.10
CA VAL A 69 6.50 0.48 19.71
C VAL A 69 7.78 0.63 18.89
N GLY A 70 8.18 -0.45 18.22
CA GLY A 70 9.36 -0.49 17.35
C GLY A 70 9.14 0.20 15.99
N TYR A 71 9.93 -0.19 15.00
CA TYR A 71 9.75 0.25 13.63
C TYR A 71 8.58 -0.49 12.96
N VAL A 72 7.80 0.24 12.15
CA VAL A 72 6.65 -0.29 11.40
C VAL A 72 7.12 -0.68 10.02
N TRP A 73 7.12 -1.99 9.72
CA TRP A 73 7.73 -2.57 8.51
C TRP A 73 6.78 -3.49 7.77
N ALA A 74 6.91 -3.48 6.45
CA ALA A 74 6.34 -4.42 5.49
C ALA A 74 4.88 -4.83 5.80
N PRO A 75 3.94 -3.86 5.89
CA PRO A 75 2.53 -4.19 6.03
C PRO A 75 2.04 -4.99 4.81
N GLU A 76 1.05 -5.85 5.03
CA GLU A 76 0.30 -6.50 3.96
C GLU A 76 -1.19 -6.38 4.25
N LEU A 77 -1.99 -6.10 3.22
CA LEU A 77 -3.44 -6.10 3.32
C LEU A 77 -4.02 -7.40 2.75
N HIS A 78 -4.86 -8.07 3.53
CA HIS A 78 -5.58 -9.28 3.15
C HIS A 78 -7.07 -9.12 3.47
N TYR A 79 -7.92 -9.68 2.61
CA TYR A 79 -9.35 -9.80 2.87
C TYR A 79 -9.68 -11.28 3.14
N ILE A 80 -10.15 -11.59 4.35
CA ILE A 80 -10.33 -12.96 4.85
C ILE A 80 -11.65 -13.04 5.62
N ASP A 81 -12.53 -13.97 5.24
CA ASP A 81 -13.83 -14.21 5.91
C ASP A 81 -14.63 -12.91 6.14
N ASP A 82 -14.75 -12.15 5.06
CA ASP A 82 -15.42 -10.85 4.98
C ASP A 82 -14.85 -9.74 5.90
N LYS A 83 -13.53 -9.76 6.13
CA LYS A 83 -12.80 -8.78 6.95
C LYS A 83 -11.47 -8.40 6.33
#